data_AF-A0A1L1PD50-F1
#
_entry.id   AF-A0A1L1PD50-F1
#
_cell.length_a   1.000
_cell.length_b   1.000
_cell.length_c   1.000
_cell.angle_alpha   90.00
_cell.angle_beta   90.00
_cell.angle_gamma   90.00
#
_symmetry.space_group_name_H-M   'P 1'
#
loop_
_entity.id
_entity.type
_entity.pdbx_description
1 polymer ?
#
loop_
_entity_poly.entity_id
_entity_poly.type
_entity_poly.pdbx_seq_one_letter_code
_entity_poly.pdbx_strand_id
1 'polypeptide(L)'
;MSVLDALLGPPAGQPANDPHAGRLRSLLLDGDVLVHLRDLDRTERVVLYSVPGRLPETHDLAGRTQAWSHAVPLPADERALAVVQIEPATRQLFLAEVWPRAALDATTLGQRLDTHLAQHREWREALDRVTSEGSPA
;
A
#
# COMPACT_ATOMS: atom_id res chain seq x y z
N MET A 1 2.80 -12.37 22.39
CA MET A 1 3.05 -11.06 21.75
C MET A 1 3.05 -11.32 20.25
N SER A 2 2.19 -10.65 19.48
CA SER A 2 2.08 -10.91 18.04
C SER A 2 3.30 -10.35 17.28
N VAL A 3 3.71 -10.98 16.18
CA VAL A 3 4.74 -10.43 15.28
C VAL A 3 4.33 -9.06 14.74
N LEU A 4 3.04 -8.87 14.53
CA LEU A 4 2.46 -7.59 14.11
C LEU A 4 2.69 -6.50 15.17
N ASP A 5 2.54 -6.83 16.46
CA ASP A 5 2.82 -5.90 17.56
C ASP A 5 4.31 -5.56 17.67
N ALA A 6 5.19 -6.55 17.46
CA ALA A 6 6.63 -6.33 17.46
C ALA A 6 7.09 -5.43 16.30
N LEU A 7 6.50 -5.58 15.11
CA LEU A 7 6.81 -4.77 13.93
C LEU A 7 6.26 -3.35 14.03
N LEU A 8 4.98 -3.22 14.40
CA LEU A 8 4.32 -1.91 14.56
C LEU A 8 4.95 -1.10 15.70
N GLY A 9 5.52 -1.78 16.70
CA GLY A 9 6.07 -1.14 17.89
C GLY A 9 4.96 -0.62 18.81
N PRO A 10 5.35 0.13 19.86
CA PRO A 10 4.38 0.71 20.78
C PRO A 10 3.49 1.72 20.04
N PRO A 11 2.23 1.91 20.46
CA PRO A 11 1.40 2.96 19.91
C PRO A 11 2.11 4.30 20.11
N ALA A 12 2.32 5.04 19.01
CA ALA A 12 2.73 6.43 19.13
C ALA A 12 1.67 7.16 19.96
N GLY A 13 2.08 7.99 20.92
CA GLY A 13 1.18 8.78 21.77
C GLY A 13 0.42 9.85 20.99
N GLN A 14 -0.37 9.43 20.00
CA GLN A 14 -1.16 10.29 19.13
C GLN A 14 -2.50 10.63 19.77
N PRO A 15 -3.02 11.84 19.54
CA PRO A 15 -4.27 12.29 20.12
C PRO A 15 -5.44 11.42 19.67
N ALA A 16 -6.28 11.02 20.63
CA ALA A 16 -7.38 10.04 20.47
C ALA A 16 -8.46 10.40 19.42
N ASN A 17 -8.42 11.62 18.87
CA ASN A 17 -9.44 12.15 17.95
C ASN A 17 -9.05 12.12 16.47
N ASP A 18 -7.86 11.64 16.10
CA ASP A 18 -7.53 11.47 14.69
C ASP A 18 -8.22 10.20 14.14
N PRO A 19 -9.12 10.26 13.14
CA PRO A 19 -9.64 9.07 12.47
C PRO A 19 -8.54 8.29 11.73
N HIS A 20 -7.39 8.91 11.55
CA HIS A 20 -6.15 8.31 11.06
C HIS A 20 -5.24 7.79 12.19
N ALA A 21 -5.62 7.94 13.46
CA ALA A 21 -4.89 7.39 14.60
C ALA A 21 -4.79 5.87 14.46
N GLY A 22 -3.57 5.40 14.28
CA GLY A 22 -3.24 4.02 14.01
C GLY A 22 -1.74 3.86 14.07
N ARG A 23 -1.24 2.70 14.48
CA ARG A 23 0.21 2.47 14.52
C ARG A 23 0.72 2.43 13.08
N LEU A 24 1.58 3.36 12.70
CA LEU A 24 2.22 3.38 11.39
C LEU A 24 3.69 3.04 11.54
N ARG A 25 4.13 2.05 10.77
CA ARG A 25 5.54 1.69 10.63
C ARG A 25 5.92 1.71 9.16
N SER A 26 7.05 2.33 8.85
CA SER A 26 7.68 2.21 7.53
C SER A 26 8.83 1.20 7.61
N LEU A 27 8.88 0.31 6.62
CA LEU A 27 9.88 -0.74 6.45
C LEU A 27 10.57 -0.49 5.11
N LEU A 28 11.90 -0.37 5.12
CA LEU A 28 12.69 -0.37 3.90
C LEU A 28 13.07 -1.82 3.58
N LEU A 29 12.48 -2.38 2.53
CA LEU A 29 12.69 -3.75 2.08
C LEU A 29 13.69 -3.73 0.91
N ASP A 30 14.61 -4.70 0.89
CA ASP A 30 15.68 -4.86 -0.11
C ASP A 30 16.54 -3.60 -0.39
N GLY A 31 16.46 -2.59 0.49
CA GLY A 31 17.19 -1.33 0.36
C GLY A 31 16.59 -0.31 -0.61
N ASP A 32 15.53 -0.64 -1.36
CA ASP A 32 14.97 0.23 -2.40
C ASP A 32 13.45 0.46 -2.31
N VAL A 33 12.70 -0.42 -1.65
CA VAL A 33 11.24 -0.31 -1.58
C VAL A 33 10.77 0.05 -0.18
N LEU A 34 10.11 1.19 -0.06
CA LEU A 34 9.48 1.63 1.18
C LEU A 34 8.05 1.08 1.25
N VAL A 35 7.83 0.18 2.21
CA VAL A 35 6.51 -0.39 2.51
C VAL A 35 6.04 0.14 3.86
N HIS A 36 4.78 0.54 3.92
CA HIS A 36 4.14 1.06 5.11
C HIS A 36 3.17 0.02 5.66
N LEU A 37 3.27 -0.26 6.95
CA LEU A 37 2.34 -1.09 7.70
C LEU A 37 1.57 -0.18 8.65
N ARG A 38 0.24 -0.17 8.50
CA ARG A 38 -0.65 0.67 9.28
C ARG A 38 -1.73 -0.14 9.96
N ASP A 39 -1.77 -0.07 11.27
CA ASP A 39 -2.84 -0.62 12.10
C ASP A 39 -4.00 0.35 12.15
N LEU A 40 -5.20 -0.12 11.82
CA LEU A 40 -6.44 0.63 11.94
C LEU A 40 -7.23 0.01 13.10
N ASP A 41 -6.78 0.30 14.33
CA ASP A 41 -7.29 -0.30 15.57
C ASP A 41 -8.83 -0.28 15.65
N ARG A 42 -9.46 0.82 15.20
CA ARG A 42 -10.94 0.96 15.25
C ARG A 42 -11.70 -0.03 14.36
N THR A 43 -11.07 -0.56 13.32
CA THR A 43 -11.71 -1.44 12.34
C THR A 43 -11.13 -2.85 12.34
N GLU A 44 -10.19 -3.16 13.25
CA GLU A 44 -9.49 -4.45 13.29
C GLU A 44 -8.88 -4.81 11.91
N ARG A 45 -8.34 -3.79 11.23
CA ARG A 45 -7.71 -3.93 9.91
C ARG A 45 -6.25 -3.48 9.97
N VAL A 46 -5.43 -4.16 9.20
CA VAL A 46 -4.05 -3.76 8.91
C VAL A 46 -3.95 -3.43 7.43
N VAL A 47 -3.33 -2.31 7.12
CA VAL A 47 -3.05 -1.90 5.74
C VAL A 47 -1.55 -2.00 5.50
N LEU A 48 -1.18 -2.81 4.51
CA LEU A 48 0.15 -2.83 3.93
C LEU A 48 0.10 -1.97 2.66
N TYR A 49 0.95 -0.97 2.48
CA TYR A 49 0.95 -0.20 1.24
C TYR A 49 2.31 0.33 0.83
N SER A 50 2.47 0.58 -0.47
CA SER A 50 3.64 1.21 -1.06
C SER A 50 3.24 2.11 -2.23
N VAL A 51 4.18 2.95 -2.67
CA VAL A 51 3.97 3.88 -3.80
C VAL A 51 5.04 3.59 -4.86
N PRO A 52 4.75 2.74 -5.86
CA PRO A 52 5.70 2.41 -6.93
C PRO A 52 6.07 3.59 -7.83
N GLY A 53 5.22 4.61 -7.94
CA GLY A 53 5.53 5.77 -8.75
C GLY A 53 4.35 6.70 -8.97
N ARG A 54 4.43 7.49 -10.04
CA ARG A 54 3.40 8.46 -10.44
C ARG A 54 3.05 8.26 -11.90
N LEU A 55 1.79 8.51 -12.24
CA LEU A 55 1.39 8.60 -13.64
C LEU A 55 1.92 9.89 -14.30
N PRO A 56 2.28 9.84 -15.60
CA PRO A 56 2.61 11.03 -16.34
C PRO A 56 1.38 11.95 -16.46
N GLU A 57 1.62 13.26 -16.59
CA GLU A 57 0.55 14.28 -16.67
C GLU A 57 -0.38 14.05 -17.86
N THR A 58 0.15 13.45 -18.92
CA THR A 58 -0.55 13.15 -20.16
C THR A 58 -1.48 11.94 -20.07
N HIS A 59 -1.42 11.16 -18.98
CA HIS A 59 -2.26 9.97 -18.84
C HIS A 59 -3.71 10.35 -18.47
N ASP A 60 -4.71 9.70 -19.09
CA ASP A 60 -6.13 10.04 -18.88
C ASP A 60 -6.57 9.99 -17.41
N LEU A 61 -6.02 9.04 -16.65
CA LEU A 61 -6.29 8.91 -15.21
C LEU A 61 -5.64 10.02 -14.36
N ALA A 62 -4.62 10.70 -14.86
CA ALA A 62 -3.95 11.80 -14.16
C ALA A 62 -4.79 13.09 -14.14
N GLY A 63 -5.70 13.28 -15.10
CA GLY A 63 -6.60 14.44 -15.18
C GLY A 63 -7.87 14.34 -14.34
N ARG A 64 -8.07 13.24 -13.59
CA ARG A 64 -9.28 13.03 -12.80
C ARG A 64 -9.26 13.89 -11.54
N THR A 65 -10.43 14.41 -11.15
CA THR A 65 -10.61 15.17 -9.90
C THR A 65 -10.93 14.28 -8.70
N GLN A 66 -11.31 13.03 -8.94
CA GLN A 66 -11.61 12.03 -7.92
C GLN A 66 -10.60 10.89 -7.99
N ALA A 67 -10.28 10.32 -6.82
CA ALA A 67 -9.44 9.13 -6.74
C ALA A 67 -10.05 8.00 -7.56
N TRP A 68 -9.23 7.45 -8.45
CA TRP A 68 -9.55 6.17 -9.09
C TRP A 68 -9.03 5.06 -8.19
N SER A 69 -9.88 4.08 -7.92
CA SER A 69 -9.51 2.93 -7.09
C SER A 69 -10.12 1.67 -7.68
N HIS A 70 -9.35 0.59 -7.65
CA HIS A 70 -9.79 -0.74 -7.99
C HIS A 70 -9.41 -1.70 -6.85
N ALA A 71 -10.38 -2.48 -6.38
CA ALA A 71 -10.19 -3.40 -5.27
C ALA A 71 -10.64 -4.81 -5.67
N VAL A 72 -9.83 -5.81 -5.36
CA VAL A 72 -10.12 -7.23 -5.59
C VAL A 72 -9.83 -8.06 -4.34
N PRO A 73 -10.60 -9.12 -4.06
CA PRO A 73 -10.28 -10.05 -2.99
C PRO A 73 -8.91 -10.72 -3.19
N LEU A 74 -8.19 -10.93 -2.09
CA LEU A 74 -6.94 -11.69 -2.11
C LEU A 74 -7.23 -13.20 -2.04
N PRO A 75 -6.54 -14.04 -2.84
CA PRO A 75 -6.76 -15.50 -2.81
C PRO A 75 -6.50 -16.15 -1.45
N ALA A 76 -5.68 -15.53 -0.61
CA ALA A 76 -5.29 -16.06 0.70
C ALA A 76 -6.35 -15.82 1.80
N ASP A 77 -7.20 -14.80 1.68
CA ASP A 77 -8.37 -14.57 2.54
C ASP A 77 -9.36 -13.68 1.79
N GLU A 78 -10.59 -14.15 1.56
CA GLU A 78 -11.62 -13.41 0.82
C GLU A 78 -12.04 -12.10 1.49
N ARG A 79 -11.75 -11.92 2.78
CA ARG A 79 -11.98 -10.69 3.54
C ARG A 79 -10.82 -9.70 3.42
N ALA A 80 -9.70 -10.14 2.86
CA ALA A 80 -8.58 -9.28 2.53
C ALA A 80 -8.71 -8.76 1.09
N LEU A 81 -8.29 -7.52 0.87
CA LEU A 81 -8.43 -6.83 -0.40
C LEU A 81 -7.06 -6.35 -0.89
N ALA A 82 -6.75 -6.60 -2.16
CA ALA A 82 -5.71 -5.87 -2.88
C ALA A 82 -6.37 -4.65 -3.54
N VAL A 83 -5.76 -3.48 -3.34
CA VAL A 83 -6.28 -2.19 -3.80
C VAL A 83 -5.19 -1.49 -4.61
N VAL A 84 -5.54 -1.05 -5.81
CA VAL A 84 -4.75 -0.11 -6.59
C VAL A 84 -5.50 1.21 -6.61
N GLN A 85 -4.85 2.28 -6.16
CA GLN A 85 -5.45 3.62 -6.12
C GLN A 85 -4.53 4.63 -6.78
N ILE A 86 -5.12 5.59 -7.51
CA ILE A 86 -4.42 6.75 -8.03
C ILE A 86 -4.92 7.98 -7.29
N GLU A 87 -4.02 8.64 -6.58
CA GLU A 87 -4.30 9.91 -5.91
C GLU A 87 -4.28 11.05 -6.93
N PRO A 88 -5.39 11.76 -7.17
CA PRO A 88 -5.48 12.75 -8.24
C PRO A 88 -4.54 13.95 -7.99
N ALA A 89 -4.37 14.38 -6.74
CA ALA A 89 -3.55 15.55 -6.42
C ALA A 89 -2.05 15.32 -6.70
N THR A 90 -1.55 14.11 -6.45
CA THR A 90 -0.12 13.78 -6.55
C THR A 90 0.20 12.87 -7.73
N ARG A 91 -0.82 12.34 -8.41
CA ARG A 91 -0.77 11.30 -9.45
C ARG A 91 -0.07 10.02 -8.99
N GLN A 92 0.09 9.85 -7.67
CA GLN A 92 0.76 8.69 -7.11
C GLN A 92 -0.13 7.47 -7.26
N LEU A 93 0.46 6.39 -7.75
CA LEU A 93 -0.14 5.08 -7.71
C LEU A 93 0.20 4.43 -6.37
N PHE A 94 -0.82 4.06 -5.62
CA PHE A 94 -0.74 3.32 -4.38
C PHE A 94 -1.09 1.87 -4.63
N LEU A 95 -0.22 0.96 -4.19
CA LEU A 95 -0.55 -0.44 -4.02
C LEU A 95 -0.81 -0.67 -2.55
N ALA A 96 -1.99 -1.18 -2.21
CA ALA A 96 -2.36 -1.47 -0.84
C ALA A 96 -2.97 -2.87 -0.71
N GLU A 97 -2.76 -3.48 0.45
CA GLU A 97 -3.46 -4.68 0.88
C GLU A 97 -4.12 -4.39 2.21
N VAL A 98 -5.43 -4.62 2.30
CA VAL A 98 -6.22 -4.44 3.51
C VAL A 98 -6.55 -5.80 4.07
N TRP A 99 -6.06 -6.09 5.27
CA TRP A 99 -6.18 -7.39 5.92
C TRP A 99 -6.99 -7.29 7.21
N PRO A 100 -7.86 -8.27 7.53
CA PRO A 100 -8.29 -8.49 8.90
C PRO A 100 -7.07 -8.72 9.79
N ARG A 101 -6.95 -7.98 10.90
CA ARG A 101 -5.81 -8.11 11.82
C ARG A 101 -5.62 -9.55 12.29
N ALA A 102 -6.71 -10.25 12.58
CA ALA A 102 -6.70 -11.64 13.04
C ALA A 102 -6.27 -12.66 11.98
N ALA A 103 -6.28 -12.29 10.69
CA ALA A 103 -5.88 -13.18 9.59
C ALA A 103 -4.39 -13.03 9.22
N LEU A 104 -3.70 -12.03 9.77
CA LEU A 104 -2.32 -11.72 9.40
C LEU A 104 -1.34 -12.24 10.47
N ASP A 105 -1.03 -13.53 10.41
CA ASP A 105 0.03 -14.10 11.25
C ASP A 105 1.44 -13.81 10.70
N ALA A 106 2.47 -14.23 11.42
CA ALA A 106 3.86 -13.97 11.05
C ALA A 106 4.25 -14.56 9.68
N THR A 107 3.80 -15.79 9.39
CA THR A 107 4.11 -16.50 8.16
C THR A 107 3.42 -15.84 6.98
N THR A 108 2.14 -15.54 7.14
CA THR A 108 1.32 -14.86 6.13
C THR A 108 1.89 -13.47 5.86
N LEU A 109 2.22 -12.70 6.89
CA LEU A 109 2.82 -11.39 6.73
C LEU A 109 4.14 -11.45 5.95
N GLY A 110 5.02 -12.40 6.27
CA GLY A 110 6.27 -12.60 5.52
C GLY A 110 6.03 -12.86 4.03
N GLN A 111 5.15 -13.82 3.72
CA GLN A 111 4.80 -14.15 2.33
C GLN A 111 4.15 -12.97 1.59
N ARG A 112 3.33 -12.17 2.29
CA ARG A 112 2.70 -10.98 1.72
C ARG A 112 3.70 -9.87 1.47
N LEU A 113 4.68 -9.65 2.35
CA LEU A 113 5.75 -8.68 2.11
C LEU A 113 6.55 -9.03 0.85
N ASP A 114 6.91 -10.30 0.67
CA ASP A 114 7.62 -10.77 -0.53
C ASP A 114 6.78 -10.58 -1.80
N THR A 115 5.50 -10.95 -1.74
CA THR A 115 4.58 -10.80 -2.88
C THR A 115 4.36 -9.32 -3.22
N HIS A 116 4.13 -8.49 -2.21
CA HIS A 116 3.92 -7.06 -2.37
C HIS A 116 5.15 -6.37 -2.96
N LEU A 117 6.34 -6.81 -2.57
CA LEU A 117 7.60 -6.31 -3.10
C LEU A 117 7.76 -6.62 -4.59
N ALA A 118 7.45 -7.85 -5.02
CA ALA A 118 7.45 -8.22 -6.43
C ALA A 118 6.45 -7.36 -7.24
N GLN A 119 5.22 -7.23 -6.73
CA GLN A 119 4.18 -6.41 -7.37
C GLN A 119 4.57 -4.93 -7.47
N HIS A 120 5.19 -4.38 -6.42
CA HIS A 120 5.71 -3.01 -6.44
C HIS A 120 6.68 -2.80 -7.60
N ARG A 121 7.63 -3.72 -7.79
CA ARG A 121 8.63 -3.64 -8.85
C ARG A 121 7.99 -3.75 -10.24
N GLU A 122 7.05 -4.68 -10.42
CA GLU A 122 6.30 -4.82 -11.69
C GLU A 122 5.54 -3.54 -12.05
N TRP A 123 4.86 -2.93 -11.07
CA TRP A 123 4.15 -1.67 -11.29
C TRP A 123 5.09 -0.50 -11.55
N ARG A 124 6.23 -0.43 -10.86
CA ARG A 124 7.26 0.59 -11.11
C ARG A 124 7.78 0.49 -12.55
N GLU A 125 8.12 -0.72 -13.01
CA GLU A 125 8.55 -0.97 -14.39
C GLU A 125 7.46 -0.66 -15.43
N ALA A 126 6.19 -0.94 -15.11
CA ALA A 126 5.08 -0.57 -15.98
C ALA A 126 4.92 0.97 -16.08
N LEU A 127 5.04 1.69 -14.97
CA LEU A 127 4.98 3.15 -14.93
C LEU A 127 6.14 3.78 -15.69
N ASP A 128 7.36 3.23 -15.56
CA ASP A 128 8.53 3.70 -16.29
C ASP A 128 8.34 3.55 -17.81
N ARG A 129 7.78 2.41 -18.27
CA ARG A 129 7.46 2.20 -19.69
C ARG A 129 6.46 3.23 -20.22
N VAL A 130 5.34 3.41 -19.52
CA VAL A 130 4.31 4.40 -19.88
C VAL A 130 4.88 5.83 -19.92
N THR A 131 5.84 6.13 -19.05
CA THR A 131 6.50 7.44 -19.01
C THR A 131 7.48 7.62 -20.17
N SER A 132 8.22 6.57 -20.52
CA SER A 132 9.18 6.60 -21.63
C SER A 132 8.53 6.63 -23.02
N GLU A 133 7.37 5.98 -23.19
CA GLU A 133 6.61 5.97 -24.46
C GLU A 133 5.83 7.28 -24.69
N GLY A 134 5.58 8.06 -23.62
CA GLY A 134 4.88 9.35 -23.67
C GLY A 134 5.77 10.56 -23.97
N SER A 135 7.06 10.37 -24.25
CA SER A 135 7.98 11.45 -24.64
C SER A 135 8.00 11.58 -26.18
N PRO A 136 7.39 12.63 -26.78
CA PRO A 136 7.61 12.89 -28.20
C PRO A 136 9.07 13.30 -28.42
N ALA A 137 9.72 12.67 -29.39
CA ALA A 137 10.98 13.15 -29.97
C ALA A 137 10.77 14.45 -30.75
#